data_AF-A0A2V5M588-F1
#
_entry.id   AF-A0A2V5M588-F1
#
_cell.length_a   1.000
_cell.length_b   1.000
_cell.length_c   1.000
_cell.angle_alpha   90.00
_cell.angle_beta   90.00
_cell.angle_gamma   90.00
#
_symmetry.space_group_name_H-M   'P 1'
#
loop_
_entity.id
_entity.type
_entity.pdbx_description
1 polymer ?
#
loop_
_entity_poly.entity_id
_entity_poly.type
_entity_poly.pdbx_seq_one_letter_code
_entity_poly.pdbx_strand_id
1 'polypeptide(L)' 'PTTGHGLGLSIARELAFAHGGELSLMRSDAEWTEFRLTLPNQQR' A
#
# COMPACT_ATOMS: atom_id res chain seq x y z
N PRO A 1 26.27 0.73 4.37
CA PRO A 1 24.98 1.11 3.73
C PRO A 1 24.18 -0.15 3.36
N THR A 2 22.98 -0.31 3.91
CA THR A 2 22.03 -1.35 3.47
C THR A 2 21.21 -0.80 2.31
N THR A 3 21.26 -1.47 1.15
CA THR A 3 20.44 -1.11 -0.01
C THR A 3 18.99 -1.46 0.28
N GLY A 4 18.08 -0.51 0.09
CA GLY A 4 16.64 -0.78 0.12
C GLY A 4 16.23 -1.57 -1.13
N HIS A 5 15.71 -2.78 -0.95
CA HIS A 5 15.31 -3.66 -2.06
C HIS A 5 13.94 -3.34 -2.68
N GLY A 6 13.25 -2.31 -2.19
CA GLY A 6 11.93 -1.91 -2.71
C GLY A 6 10.77 -2.84 -2.34
N LEU A 7 10.97 -3.82 -1.46
CA LEU A 7 9.98 -4.87 -1.15
C LEU A 7 8.82 -4.40 -0.25
N GLY A 8 8.96 -3.29 0.47
CA GLY A 8 7.95 -2.87 1.45
C GLY A 8 6.57 -2.63 0.83
N LEU A 9 6.53 -1.98 -0.34
CA LEU A 9 5.28 -1.63 -0.99
C LEU A 9 4.63 -2.84 -1.68
N SER A 10 5.42 -3.77 -2.23
CA SER A 10 4.89 -5.01 -2.81
C SER A 10 4.26 -5.89 -1.74
N ILE A 11 4.93 -6.04 -0.60
CA ILE A 11 4.40 -6.79 0.56
C ILE A 11 3.10 -6.14 1.07
N ALA A 12 3.08 -4.80 1.24
CA ALA A 12 1.88 -4.10 1.69
C ALA A 12 0.68 -4.29 0.75
N ARG A 13 0.92 -4.30 -0.57
CA ARG A 13 -0.14 -4.56 -1.57
C ARG A 13 -0.68 -5.97 -1.46
N GLU A 14 0.19 -6.97 -1.34
CA GLU A 14 -0.23 -8.38 -1.18
C GLU A 14 -1.05 -8.58 0.10
N LEU A 15 -0.64 -7.92 1.21
CA LEU A 15 -1.40 -7.95 2.46
C LEU A 15 -2.79 -7.33 2.28
N ALA A 16 -2.89 -6.14 1.69
CA ALA A 16 -4.19 -5.51 1.44
C ALA A 16 -5.11 -6.42 0.61
N PHE A 17 -4.57 -7.01 -0.46
CA PHE A 17 -5.30 -7.93 -1.33
C PHE A 17 -5.78 -9.18 -0.59
N ALA A 18 -4.92 -9.79 0.23
CA ALA A 18 -5.27 -10.96 1.04
C ALA A 18 -6.41 -10.69 2.05
N HIS A 19 -6.58 -9.44 2.48
CA HIS A 19 -7.68 -9.01 3.36
C HIS A 19 -8.93 -8.55 2.58
N GLY A 20 -9.00 -8.79 1.28
CA GLY A 20 -10.12 -8.34 0.42
C GLY A 20 -10.14 -6.83 0.18
N GLY A 21 -9.03 -6.15 0.47
CA GLY A 21 -8.85 -4.72 0.26
C GLY A 21 -7.95 -4.40 -0.94
N GLU A 22 -7.52 -3.14 -1.02
CA GLU A 22 -6.68 -2.64 -2.11
C GLU A 22 -5.69 -1.58 -1.59
N LEU A 23 -4.48 -1.56 -2.17
CA LEU A 23 -3.50 -0.49 -1.98
C LEU A 23 -3.21 0.18 -3.34
N SER A 24 -3.53 1.47 -3.46
CA SER A 24 -3.43 2.22 -4.72
C SER A 24 -2.67 3.53 -4.56
N LEU A 25 -1.93 3.91 -5.61
CA LEU A 25 -1.26 5.21 -5.70
C LEU A 25 -2.30 6.28 -6.07
N MET A 26 -2.44 7.30 -5.23
CA MET A 26 -3.36 8.42 -5.49
C MET A 26 -2.66 9.56 -6.22
N ARG A 27 -1.46 9.92 -5.76
CA ARG A 27 -0.64 10.98 -6.34
C ARG A 27 0.83 10.72 -6.03
N SER A 28 1.71 11.08 -6.95
CA SER A 28 3.14 11.18 -6.68
C SER A 28 3.66 12.37 -7.46
N ASP A 29 4.21 13.35 -6.75
CA ASP A 29 4.89 14.48 -7.38
C ASP A 29 6.15 14.87 -6.59
N ALA A 30 6.71 16.03 -6.91
CA ALA A 30 7.94 16.52 -6.32
C ALA A 30 7.83 16.83 -4.81
N GLU A 31 6.61 17.02 -4.28
CA GLU A 31 6.41 17.32 -2.88
C GLU A 31 6.24 16.04 -2.06
N TRP A 32 5.37 15.13 -2.51
CA TRP A 32 5.10 13.90 -1.77
C TRP A 32 4.38 12.82 -2.60
N THR A 33 4.35 11.61 -2.05
CA THR A 33 3.65 10.45 -2.62
C THR A 33 2.53 9.98 -1.69
N GLU A 34 1.33 9.86 -2.24
CA GLU A 34 0.11 9.45 -1.56
C GLU A 34 -0.30 8.04 -1.97
N PHE A 35 -0.52 7.18 -0.97
CA PHE A 35 -1.16 5.88 -1.15
C PHE A 35 -2.46 5.80 -0.35
N ARG A 36 -3.46 5.13 -0.92
CA ARG A 36 -4.72 4.80 -0.25
C ARG A 36 -4.82 3.30 -0.03
N LEU A 37 -5.08 2.93 1.23
CA LEU A 37 -5.43 1.57 1.63
C LEU A 37 -6.95 1.51 1.89
N THR A 38 -7.64 0.61 1.20
CA THR A 38 -9.03 0.25 1.52
C THR A 38 -9.05 -1.15 2.09
N LEU A 39 -9.87 -1.37 3.11
CA LEU A 39 -10.12 -2.69 3.69
C LEU A 39 -11.63 -2.85 3.89
N PRO A 40 -12.19 -4.05 3.67
CA PRO A 40 -13.56 -4.34 4.02
C PRO A 40 -13.79 -4.09 5.50
N ASN A 41 -14.79 -3.29 5.82
CA ASN A 41 -15.21 -3.10 7.19
C ASN A 41 -15.99 -4.34 7.66
N GLN A 42 -15.38 -5.15 8.52
CA GLN A 42 -16.02 -6.31 9.14
C GLN A 42 -16.94 -5.82 10.27
N GLN A 43 -18.02 -5.15 9.92
CA GLN A 43 -19.09 -4.86 10.88
C GLN A 43 -19.90 -6.16 11.06
N ARG A 44 -19.75 -6.78 12.24
CA ARG A 44 -20.61 -7.87 12.70
C ARG A 44 -21.81 -7.30 13.43
#